data_AF-A0A5E4BSD7-F1
#
_entry.id   AF-A0A5E4BSD7-F1
#
_cell.length_a   1.000
_cell.length_b   1.000
_cell.length_c   1.000
_cell.angle_alpha   90.00
_cell.angle_beta   90.00
_cell.angle_gamma   90.00
#
_symmetry.space_group_name_H-M   'P 1'
#
loop_
_entity.id
_entity.type
_entity.pdbx_description
1 polymer ?
#
loop_
_entity_poly.entity_id
_entity_poly.type
_entity_poly.pdbx_seq_one_letter_code
_entity_poly.pdbx_strand_id
1 'polypeptide(L)'
;MAVESRVTQEEIKKEQQKPIDRKKTCPLLLRVFTTNNGCHHQMDEFSRGNVPSSKLQIYTWMDATLKELTSLVKEVYPEARKKGTHFNFAIVFMDLKRPGYRVKEIGSTMSGRKGTD
;
A
#
# COMPACT_ATOMS: atom_id res chain seq x y z
N MET A 1 -4.27 -15.83 -45.30
CA MET A 1 -3.33 -15.98 -44.18
C MET A 1 -3.45 -14.74 -43.31
N ALA A 2 -4.08 -14.84 -42.14
CA ALA A 2 -4.14 -13.75 -41.18
C ALA A 2 -3.14 -14.06 -40.07
N VAL A 3 -2.04 -13.32 -40.00
CA VAL A 3 -1.06 -13.43 -38.92
C VAL A 3 -1.45 -12.41 -37.86
N GLU A 4 -1.93 -12.92 -36.73
CA GLU A 4 -2.31 -12.17 -35.54
C GLU A 4 -1.14 -11.30 -35.05
N SER A 5 -1.41 -10.00 -34.86
CA SER A 5 -0.50 -9.08 -34.20
C SER A 5 -0.43 -9.41 -32.71
N ARG A 6 0.71 -9.95 -32.28
CA ARG A 6 1.05 -10.10 -30.85
C ARG A 6 1.53 -8.74 -30.32
N VAL A 7 0.63 -7.96 -29.78
CA VAL A 7 0.98 -6.79 -28.96
C VAL A 7 1.65 -7.32 -27.69
N THR A 8 2.93 -7.01 -27.50
CA THR A 8 3.65 -7.29 -26.26
C THR A 8 3.11 -6.39 -25.15
N GLN A 9 2.97 -6.93 -23.93
CA GLN A 9 2.41 -6.23 -22.76
C GLN A 9 3.15 -4.95 -22.32
N GLU A 10 4.29 -4.63 -22.95
CA GLU A 10 5.15 -3.51 -22.59
C GLU A 10 4.66 -2.15 -23.14
N GLU A 11 3.74 -2.14 -24.10
CA GLU A 11 3.18 -0.90 -24.69
C GLU A 11 1.78 -0.51 -24.14
N ILE A 12 1.42 -0.97 -22.94
CA ILE A 12 0.26 -0.41 -22.25
C ILE A 12 0.63 1.00 -21.79
N LYS A 13 0.34 2.00 -22.65
CA LYS A 13 0.20 3.41 -22.25
C LYS A 13 -0.46 3.42 -20.89
N LYS A 14 0.28 3.86 -19.87
CA LYS A 14 -0.22 4.00 -18.50
C LYS A 14 -1.31 5.06 -18.55
N GLU A 15 -2.56 4.64 -18.83
CA GLU A 15 -3.70 5.55 -18.83
C GLU A 15 -3.69 6.28 -17.48
N GLN A 16 -3.77 7.61 -17.54
CA GLN A 16 -3.86 8.44 -16.35
C GLN A 16 -4.99 7.88 -15.49
N GLN A 17 -4.66 7.46 -14.27
CA GLN A 17 -5.63 6.90 -13.34
C GLN A 17 -6.73 7.95 -13.14
N LYS A 18 -7.93 7.64 -13.63
CA LYS A 18 -9.09 8.53 -13.50
C LYS A 18 -9.46 8.62 -12.02
N PRO A 19 -9.77 9.83 -11.49
CA PRO A 19 -10.20 9.97 -10.11
C PRO A 19 -11.50 9.16 -9.88
N ILE A 20 -11.58 8.48 -8.74
CA ILE A 20 -12.72 7.63 -8.41
C ILE A 20 -13.81 8.49 -7.80
N ASP A 21 -15.05 8.32 -8.26
CA ASP A 21 -16.21 8.94 -7.61
C ASP A 21 -16.52 8.21 -6.29
N ARG A 22 -15.93 8.71 -5.20
CA ARG A 22 -16.04 8.16 -3.83
C ARG A 22 -17.48 8.16 -3.29
N LYS A 23 -18.41 8.92 -3.88
CA LYS A 23 -19.82 8.93 -3.47
C LYS A 23 -20.62 7.77 -4.06
N LYS A 24 -20.24 7.32 -5.25
CA LYS A 24 -20.93 6.23 -5.97
C LYS A 24 -20.21 4.89 -5.85
N THR A 25 -18.94 4.91 -5.48
CA THR A 25 -18.10 3.71 -5.39
C THR A 25 -18.01 3.26 -3.93
N CYS A 26 -18.37 2.01 -3.66
CA CYS A 26 -18.21 1.42 -2.33
C CYS A 26 -16.70 1.37 -1.95
N PRO A 27 -16.31 1.79 -0.74
CA PRO A 27 -14.93 1.72 -0.31
C PRO A 27 -14.47 0.26 -0.15
N LEU A 28 -13.17 0.04 -0.34
CA LEU A 28 -12.50 -1.20 0.00
C LEU A 28 -12.02 -1.17 1.45
N LEU A 29 -11.92 -2.35 2.06
CA LEU A 29 -11.33 -2.53 3.39
C LEU A 29 -9.83 -2.80 3.24
N LEU A 30 -9.01 -1.79 3.51
CA LEU A 30 -7.56 -1.91 3.53
C LEU A 30 -7.09 -2.35 4.92
N ARG A 31 -6.30 -3.44 4.98
CA ARG A 31 -5.63 -3.89 6.20
C ARG A 31 -4.21 -3.33 6.21
N VAL A 32 -3.89 -2.54 7.22
CA VAL A 32 -2.58 -1.90 7.40
C VAL A 32 -1.90 -2.50 8.62
N PHE A 33 -0.63 -2.83 8.50
CA PHE A 33 0.19 -3.34 9.59
C PHE A 33 1.33 -2.37 9.83
N THR A 34 1.57 -2.00 11.09
CA THR A 34 2.58 -0.98 11.45
C THR A 34 3.66 -1.55 12.36
N THR A 35 4.90 -1.13 12.13
CA THR A 35 6.07 -1.40 12.99
C THR A 35 6.71 -0.09 13.43
N ASN A 36 7.39 -0.10 14.58
CA ASN A 36 8.14 1.04 15.11
C ASN A 36 9.66 0.74 15.27
N ASN A 37 10.09 -0.46 14.88
CA ASN A 37 11.49 -0.92 14.96
C ASN A 37 12.36 -0.50 13.76
N GLY A 38 11.81 0.29 12.84
CA GLY A 38 12.51 0.77 11.65
C GLY A 38 12.54 -0.19 10.47
N CYS A 39 11.96 -1.39 10.59
CA CYS A 39 11.93 -2.41 9.54
C CYS A 39 10.49 -2.85 9.24
N HIS A 40 10.22 -3.26 8.01
CA HIS A 40 8.96 -3.93 7.65
C HIS A 40 8.84 -5.28 8.36
N HIS A 41 7.60 -5.73 8.60
CA HIS A 41 7.33 -7.09 9.11
C HIS A 41 7.98 -8.15 8.21
N GLN A 42 8.51 -9.21 8.82
CA GLN A 42 9.10 -10.32 8.07
C GLN A 42 8.00 -11.16 7.41
N MET A 43 8.35 -11.84 6.30
CA MET A 43 7.37 -12.66 5.56
C MET A 43 6.83 -13.82 6.40
N ASP A 44 7.65 -14.32 7.33
CA ASP A 44 7.31 -15.43 8.20
C ASP A 44 6.16 -15.06 9.17
N GLU A 45 6.01 -13.77 9.51
CA GLU A 45 4.91 -13.28 10.35
C GLU A 45 3.54 -13.36 9.65
N PHE A 46 3.53 -13.39 8.32
CA PHE A 46 2.31 -13.56 7.51
C PHE A 46 2.08 -15.02 7.09
N SER A 47 2.96 -15.94 7.49
CA SER A 47 2.90 -17.33 7.04
C SER A 47 1.86 -18.13 7.84
N ARG A 48 1.39 -19.24 7.24
CA ARG A 48 0.44 -20.20 7.87
C ARG A 48 -0.89 -19.59 8.34
N GLY A 49 -1.33 -18.51 7.70
CA GLY A 49 -2.59 -17.83 8.05
C GLY A 49 -2.50 -16.89 9.26
N ASN A 50 -1.30 -16.72 9.82
CA ASN A 50 -1.06 -15.72 10.86
C ASN A 50 -0.92 -14.32 10.24
N VAL A 51 -1.22 -13.30 11.05
CA VAL A 51 -0.96 -11.90 10.72
C VAL A 51 -0.52 -11.16 11.99
N PRO A 52 0.31 -10.11 11.87
CA PRO A 52 0.73 -9.32 13.03
C PRO A 52 -0.46 -8.71 13.80
N SER A 53 -0.31 -8.62 15.13
CA SER A 53 -1.36 -8.09 16.02
C SER A 53 -1.58 -6.59 15.86
N SER A 54 -0.58 -5.83 15.41
CA SER A 54 -0.66 -4.37 15.15
C SER A 54 -1.38 -4.08 13.83
N LYS A 55 -2.66 -4.46 13.77
CA LYS A 55 -3.52 -4.33 12.59
C LYS A 55 -4.44 -3.11 12.72
N LEU A 56 -4.36 -2.23 11.74
CA LEU A 56 -5.31 -1.15 11.50
C LEU A 56 -6.20 -1.51 10.29
N GLN A 57 -7.47 -1.14 10.36
CA GLN A 57 -8.42 -1.30 9.26
C GLN A 57 -8.89 0.06 8.77
N ILE A 58 -8.76 0.30 7.47
CA ILE A 58 -9.07 1.57 6.84
C ILE A 58 -10.08 1.33 5.72
N TYR A 59 -11.18 2.06 5.71
CA TYR A 59 -12.08 2.13 4.56
C TYR A 59 -11.57 3.21 3.59
N THR A 60 -11.22 2.81 2.38
CA THR A 60 -10.62 3.72 1.38
C THR A 60 -10.95 3.30 -0.04
N TRP A 61 -10.35 3.94 -1.04
CA TRP A 61 -10.52 3.63 -2.46
C TRP A 61 -9.17 3.38 -3.13
N MET A 62 -9.18 2.90 -4.37
CA MET A 62 -7.96 2.58 -5.13
C MET A 62 -7.12 3.81 -5.49
N ASP A 63 -7.67 5.02 -5.37
CA ASP A 63 -6.98 6.30 -5.60
C ASP A 63 -6.34 6.89 -4.33
N ALA A 64 -6.35 6.14 -3.23
CA ALA A 64 -5.80 6.56 -1.96
C ALA A 64 -4.30 6.84 -2.04
N THR A 65 -3.89 8.03 -1.61
CA THR A 65 -2.48 8.43 -1.62
C THR A 65 -1.76 7.99 -0.34
N LEU A 66 -0.43 7.86 -0.39
CA LEU A 66 0.37 7.58 0.81
C LEU A 66 0.18 8.65 1.88
N LYS A 67 -0.03 9.91 1.47
CA LYS A 67 -0.31 11.02 2.39
C LYS A 67 -1.66 10.87 3.10
N GLU A 68 -2.71 10.45 2.40
CA GLU A 68 -4.01 10.15 3.03
C GLU A 68 -3.87 9.02 4.05
N LEU A 69 -3.18 7.93 3.69
CA LEU A 69 -2.92 6.81 4.60
C LEU A 69 -2.11 7.25 5.83
N THR A 70 -1.06 8.05 5.64
CA THR A 70 -0.25 8.59 6.74
C THR A 70 -1.08 9.46 7.70
N SER A 71 -2.04 10.25 7.19
CA SER A 71 -2.93 11.05 8.04
C SER A 71 -3.80 10.16 8.93
N LEU A 72 -4.37 9.10 8.38
CA LEU A 72 -5.18 8.13 9.14
C LEU A 72 -4.36 7.40 10.20
N VAL A 73 -3.12 7.01 9.87
CA VAL A 73 -2.21 6.39 10.86
C VAL A 73 -1.92 7.34 12.02
N LYS A 74 -1.77 8.65 11.76
CA LYS A 74 -1.54 9.68 12.80
C LYS A 74 -2.73 9.95 13.69
N GLU A 75 -3.94 9.62 13.27
CA GLU A 75 -5.13 9.71 14.10
C GLU A 75 -5.09 8.65 15.20
N VAL A 76 -4.60 7.46 14.88
CA VAL A 76 -4.51 6.32 15.81
C VAL A 76 -3.20 6.34 16.62
N TYR A 77 -2.08 6.71 16.00
CA TYR A 77 -0.77 6.75 16.63
C TYR A 77 -0.27 8.20 16.75
N PRO A 78 -0.58 8.93 17.85
CA PRO A 78 -0.23 10.34 18.00
C PRO A 78 1.29 10.59 17.98
N GLU A 79 2.09 9.64 18.46
CA GLU A 79 3.56 9.70 18.42
C GLU A 79 4.11 9.88 16.98
N ALA A 80 3.38 9.37 15.99
CA ALA A 80 3.77 9.45 14.59
C ALA A 80 3.61 10.87 13.99
N ARG A 81 2.98 11.80 14.74
CA ARG A 81 2.83 13.22 14.34
C ARG A 81 4.10 14.04 14.50
N LYS A 82 5.08 13.55 15.27
CA LYS A 82 6.34 14.26 15.50
C LYS A 82 6.99 14.63 14.16
N LYS A 83 7.45 15.88 14.04
CA LYS A 83 8.13 16.35 12.82
C LYS A 83 9.38 15.50 12.58
N GLY A 84 9.57 15.07 11.33
CA GLY A 84 10.67 14.19 10.94
C GLY A 84 10.38 12.70 11.06
N THR A 85 9.22 12.28 11.60
CA THR A 85 8.83 10.86 11.56
C THR A 85 8.70 10.37 10.13
N HIS A 86 9.39 9.27 9.81
CA HIS A 86 9.39 8.64 8.50
C HIS A 86 8.37 7.50 8.46
N PHE A 87 7.60 7.43 7.38
CA PHE A 87 6.68 6.34 7.09
C PHE A 87 7.15 5.68 5.81
N ASN A 88 7.56 4.42 5.91
CA ASN A 88 7.87 3.60 4.73
C ASN A 88 6.67 2.70 4.45
N PHE A 89 6.25 2.63 3.19
CA PHE A 89 5.10 1.85 2.76
C PHE A 89 5.56 0.70 1.87
N ALA A 90 5.02 -0.47 2.17
CA ALA A 90 5.18 -1.65 1.34
C ALA A 90 3.86 -2.44 1.25
N ILE A 91 3.63 -3.08 0.10
CA ILE A 91 2.48 -3.93 -0.14
C ILE A 91 2.89 -5.37 0.14
N VAL A 92 2.13 -6.02 1.01
CA VAL A 92 2.19 -7.47 1.24
C VAL A 92 1.15 -8.13 0.33
N PHE A 93 1.57 -9.05 -0.54
CA PHE A 93 0.69 -9.75 -1.47
C PHE A 93 1.06 -11.23 -1.56
N MET A 94 0.11 -12.07 -1.95
CA MET A 94 0.33 -13.52 -2.06
C MET A 94 1.33 -13.83 -3.17
N ASP A 95 2.29 -14.73 -2.90
CA ASP A 95 3.15 -15.25 -3.96
C ASP A 95 2.38 -16.29 -4.78
N LEU A 96 2.32 -16.07 -6.09
CA LEU A 96 1.65 -16.97 -7.02
C LEU A 96 2.50 -18.23 -7.34
N LYS A 97 3.81 -18.17 -7.10
CA LYS A 97 4.74 -19.26 -7.43
C LYS A 97 5.13 -20.12 -6.24
N ARG A 98 5.03 -19.59 -5.02
CA ARG A 98 5.44 -20.27 -3.78
C ARG A 98 4.38 -20.07 -2.70
N PRO A 99 4.22 -21.02 -1.77
CA PRO A 99 3.34 -20.81 -0.63
C PRO A 99 3.90 -19.68 0.24
N GLY A 100 3.12 -18.61 0.45
CA GLY A 100 3.46 -17.50 1.33
C GLY A 100 3.13 -16.13 0.75
N TYR A 101 3.77 -15.11 1.32
CA TYR A 101 3.60 -13.72 0.94
C TYR A 101 4.93 -13.13 0.46
N ARG A 102 4.82 -12.09 -0.37
CA ARG A 102 5.91 -11.24 -0.78
C ARG A 102 5.62 -9.80 -0.38
N VAL A 103 6.68 -9.07 -0.11
CA VAL A 103 6.62 -7.63 0.13
C VAL A 103 7.29 -6.87 -1.01
N LYS A 104 6.62 -5.80 -1.42
CA LYS A 104 7.13 -4.83 -2.39
C LYS A 104 7.02 -3.45 -1.79
N GLU A 105 8.17 -2.79 -1.60
CA GLU A 105 8.22 -1.39 -1.21
C GLU A 105 7.62 -0.51 -2.31
N ILE A 106 6.83 0.48 -1.91
CA ILE A 106 6.11 1.37 -2.83
C ILE A 106 6.45 2.85 -2.67
N GLY A 107 6.99 3.27 -1.52
CA GLY A 107 7.38 4.65 -1.31
C GLY A 107 7.42 5.03 0.16
N SER A 108 7.67 6.31 0.43
CA SER A 108 7.75 6.81 1.80
C SER A 108 7.20 8.23 1.93
N THR A 109 6.78 8.59 3.14
CA THR A 109 6.35 9.95 3.46
C THR A 109 6.98 10.41 4.78
N MET A 110 7.07 11.72 5.00
CA MET A 110 7.65 12.28 6.22
C MET A 110 6.69 13.28 6.88
N SER A 111 6.55 13.20 8.20
CA SER A 111 5.78 14.16 8.98
C SER A 111 6.35 15.57 8.91
N GLY A 112 5.54 16.51 8.45
CA GLY A 112 5.90 17.94 8.41
C GLY A 112 6.75 18.35 7.21
N ARG A 113 6.98 17.46 6.24
CA ARG A 113 7.70 17.75 4.99
C ARG A 113 6.85 17.33 3.80
N LYS A 114 6.80 18.15 2.75
CA LYS A 114 6.18 17.76 1.47
C LYS A 114 7.17 16.85 0.73
N GLY A 115 6.82 15.57 0.57
CA GLY A 115 7.58 14.60 -0.22
C GLY A 115 7.25 14.70 -1.71
N THR A 116 7.94 13.89 -2.51
CA THR A 116 7.66 13.68 -3.94
C THR A 116 6.48 12.73 -4.18
N ASP A 117 6.13 11.93 -3.17
CA ASP A 117 5.12 10.87 -3.17
C ASP A 117 3.78 11.29 -2.54
#